data_AF-A0A6A4QU00-F1
#
_entry.id   AF-A0A6A4QU00-F1
#
_cell.length_a   1.000
_cell.length_b   1.000
_cell.length_c   1.000
_cell.angle_alpha   90.00
_cell.angle_beta   90.00
_cell.angle_gamma   90.00
#
_symmetry.space_group_name_H-M   'P 1'
#
loop_
_entity.id
_entity.type
_entity.pdbx_description
1 polymer ?
#
loop_
_entity_poly.entity_id
_entity_poly.type
_entity_poly.pdbx_seq_one_letter_code
_entity_poly.pdbx_strand_id
1 'polypeptide(L)'
;MAKSTHIVVIPSPSFTHLVPIVEFSKRFIHLHPNFHVTCIIPSLGSLPNNSKSYLQTLPSNIDSIFLPPINKENLPKGTYPGIIMQHTITLSLPSIKNFQVIIKT
;
A
#
# COMPACT_ATOMS: atom_id res chain seq x y z
N MET A 1 -26.00 9.14 11.84
CA MET A 1 -25.16 8.79 10.67
C MET A 1 -24.39 7.53 11.02
N ALA A 2 -24.44 6.49 10.19
CA ALA A 2 -23.68 5.27 10.46
C ALA A 2 -22.17 5.56 10.37
N LYS A 3 -21.40 5.12 11.36
CA LYS A 3 -19.94 5.32 11.41
C LYS A 3 -19.30 4.38 10.38
N SER A 4 -18.69 4.94 9.33
CA SER A 4 -17.92 4.17 8.35
C SER A 4 -16.66 3.60 9.00
N THR A 5 -16.44 2.29 8.84
CA THR A 5 -15.26 1.61 9.41
C THR A 5 -14.16 1.57 8.37
N HIS A 6 -12.97 2.06 8.72
CA HIS A 6 -11.82 2.14 7.81
C HIS A 6 -10.84 1.01 8.09
N ILE A 7 -10.43 0.32 7.03
CA ILE A 7 -9.40 -0.73 7.07
C ILE A 7 -8.19 -0.24 6.31
N VAL A 8 -7.02 -0.44 6.91
CA VAL A 8 -5.74 -0.17 6.27
C VAL A 8 -5.12 -1.48 5.86
N VAL A 9 -4.70 -1.57 4.60
CA VAL A 9 -3.92 -2.70 4.07
C VAL A 9 -2.57 -2.21 3.59
N ILE A 10 -1.53 -2.98 3.88
CA ILE A 10 -0.14 -2.65 3.51
C ILE A 10 0.45 -3.85 2.76
N PRO A 11 0.40 -3.87 1.41
CA PRO A 11 1.04 -4.94 0.64
C PRO A 11 2.56 -4.87 0.74
N SER A 12 3.22 -6.01 0.55
CA SER A 12 4.66 -6.03 0.30
C SER A 12 5.00 -5.25 -0.98
N PRO A 13 6.16 -4.58 -1.05
CA PRO A 13 6.52 -3.69 -2.15
C PRO A 13 6.89 -4.46 -3.43
N SER A 14 5.88 -4.99 -4.09
CA SER A 14 5.97 -5.62 -5.41
C SER A 14 4.60 -5.66 -6.08
N PHE A 15 4.56 -5.56 -7.41
CA PHE A 15 3.30 -5.57 -8.16
C PHE A 15 2.53 -6.88 -7.98
N THR A 16 3.25 -8.01 -7.88
CA THR A 16 2.67 -9.33 -7.67
C THR A 16 2.00 -9.50 -6.30
N HIS A 17 2.36 -8.70 -5.29
CA HIS A 17 1.68 -8.66 -3.99
C HIS A 17 0.59 -7.59 -3.93
N LEU A 18 0.74 -6.49 -4.69
CA LEU A 18 -0.25 -5.41 -4.75
C LEU A 18 -1.59 -5.87 -5.34
N VAL A 19 -1.55 -6.50 -6.51
CA VAL A 19 -2.76 -6.93 -7.24
C VAL A 19 -3.68 -7.82 -6.38
N PRO A 20 -3.23 -8.93 -5.77
CA PRO A 20 -4.12 -9.78 -4.98
C PRO A 20 -4.69 -9.07 -3.75
N ILE A 21 -3.94 -8.17 -3.10
CA ILE A 21 -4.45 -7.39 -1.96
C ILE A 21 -5.54 -6.40 -2.42
N VAL A 22 -5.37 -5.77 -3.58
CA VAL A 22 -6.38 -4.90 -4.17
C VAL A 22 -7.63 -5.68 -4.56
N GLU A 23 -7.49 -6.82 -5.23
CA GLU A 23 -8.63 -7.66 -5.63
C GLU A 23 -9.36 -8.24 -4.41
N PHE A 24 -8.64 -8.61 -3.35
CA PHE A 24 -9.24 -8.94 -2.06
C PHE A 24 -10.05 -7.76 -1.51
N SER A 25 -9.48 -6.55 -1.53
CA SER A 25 -10.14 -5.34 -1.02
C SER A 25 -11.42 -5.03 -1.80
N LYS A 26 -11.41 -5.17 -3.14
CA LYS A 26 -12.62 -5.03 -3.99
C LYS A 26 -13.72 -6.01 -3.59
N ARG A 27 -13.37 -7.29 -3.42
CA ARG A 27 -14.34 -8.31 -2.97
C ARG A 27 -14.86 -8.02 -1.57
N PHE A 28 -13.98 -7.57 -0.67
CA PHE A 28 -14.33 -7.24 0.71
C PHE A 28 -15.36 -6.10 0.77
N ILE A 29 -15.11 -4.96 0.09
CA ILE A 29 -16.06 -3.84 0.10
C ILE A 29 -17.37 -4.17 -0.62
N HIS A 30 -17.34 -5.06 -1.61
CA HIS A 30 -18.55 -5.52 -2.30
C HIS A 30 -19.46 -6.29 -1.34
N LEU A 31 -18.89 -7.12 -0.48
CA LEU A 31 -19.62 -7.87 0.55
C LEU A 31 -19.94 -7.02 1.79
N HIS A 32 -19.17 -5.97 2.04
CA HIS A 32 -19.31 -5.09 3.20
C HIS A 32 -19.29 -3.59 2.80
N PRO A 33 -20.37 -3.06 2.21
CA PRO A 33 -20.38 -1.71 1.60
C PRO A 33 -20.15 -0.54 2.57
N ASN A 34 -20.32 -0.77 3.87
CA ASN A 34 -20.11 0.25 4.91
C ASN A 34 -18.64 0.41 5.33
N PHE A 35 -17.73 -0.34 4.70
CA PHE A 35 -16.30 -0.23 4.95
C PHE A 35 -15.61 0.59 3.85
N HIS A 36 -14.58 1.31 4.27
CA HIS A 36 -13.61 1.94 3.38
C HIS A 36 -12.27 1.23 3.53
N VAL A 37 -11.54 1.08 2.44
CA VAL A 37 -10.20 0.50 2.47
C VAL A 37 -9.19 1.54 1.99
N THR A 38 -8.08 1.69 2.72
CA THR A 38 -6.93 2.47 2.25
C THR A 38 -5.74 1.54 2.09
N CYS A 39 -5.22 1.46 0.87
CA CYS A 39 -4.01 0.70 0.54
C CYS A 39 -2.78 1.62 0.66
N ILE A 40 -1.96 1.41 1.69
CA ILE A 40 -0.71 2.14 1.89
C ILE A 40 0.41 1.33 1.23
N ILE A 41 1.09 1.91 0.25
CA ILE A 41 2.02 1.22 -0.64
C ILE A 41 3.44 1.72 -0.38
N PRO A 42 4.29 0.92 0.29
CA PRO A 42 5.72 1.16 0.36
C PRO A 42 6.33 1.05 -1.04
N SER A 43 7.31 1.89 -1.34
CA SER A 43 7.95 1.90 -2.64
C SER A 43 9.47 1.96 -2.52
N LEU A 44 10.14 1.31 -3.47
CA LEU A 44 11.58 1.34 -3.62
C LEU A 44 11.90 2.09 -4.92
N GLY A 45 12.49 3.28 -4.81
CA GLY A 45 12.64 4.24 -5.91
C GLY A 45 11.30 4.65 -6.52
N SER A 46 11.31 5.08 -7.79
CA SER A 46 10.08 5.47 -8.48
C SER A 46 9.17 4.27 -8.76
N LEU A 47 7.87 4.51 -8.64
CA LEU A 47 6.87 3.49 -8.92
C LEU A 47 6.71 3.25 -10.43
N PRO A 48 6.63 1.99 -10.89
CA PRO A 48 6.41 1.70 -12.30
C PRO A 48 5.00 2.13 -12.77
N ASN A 49 4.90 2.56 -14.03
CA ASN A 49 3.68 3.13 -14.61
C ASN A 49 2.46 2.19 -14.54
N ASN A 50 2.69 0.87 -14.66
CA ASN A 50 1.64 -0.14 -14.56
C ASN A 50 0.92 -0.15 -13.20
N SER A 51 1.63 0.15 -12.12
CA SER A 51 1.07 0.17 -10.77
C SER A 51 0.17 1.38 -10.59
N LYS A 52 0.57 2.54 -11.16
CA LYS A 52 -0.25 3.76 -11.14
C LYS A 52 -1.54 3.58 -11.92
N SER A 53 -1.46 3.10 -13.17
CA SER A 53 -2.64 2.91 -14.00
C SER A 53 -3.61 1.91 -13.40
N TYR A 54 -3.11 0.83 -12.79
CA TYR A 54 -3.96 -0.16 -12.11
C TYR A 54 -4.71 0.45 -10.93
N LEU A 55 -4.06 1.24 -10.07
CA LEU A 55 -4.71 1.85 -8.92
C LEU A 55 -5.67 2.99 -9.28
N GLN A 56 -5.56 3.58 -10.47
CA GLN A 56 -6.57 4.52 -10.97
C GLN A 56 -7.90 3.84 -11.31
N THR A 57 -7.95 2.51 -11.41
CA THR A 57 -9.18 1.74 -11.66
C THR A 57 -9.96 1.38 -10.40
N LEU A 58 -9.49 1.83 -9.22
CA LEU A 58 -10.11 1.50 -7.96
C LEU A 58 -11.50 2.14 -7.83
N PRO A 59 -12.48 1.45 -7.23
CA PRO A 59 -13.76 2.04 -6.89
C PRO A 59 -13.59 3.11 -5.81
N SER A 60 -14.56 4.02 -5.69
CA SER A 60 -14.53 5.16 -4.75
C SER A 60 -14.30 4.80 -3.29
N ASN A 61 -14.64 3.57 -2.90
CA ASN A 61 -14.52 3.08 -1.52
C ASN A 61 -13.15 2.49 -1.20
N ILE A 62 -12.19 2.57 -2.13
CA ILE A 62 -10.82 2.11 -1.96
C ILE A 62 -9.86 3.23 -2.36
N ASP A 63 -9.16 3.76 -1.38
CA ASP A 63 -8.08 4.71 -1.58
C ASP A 63 -6.73 4.01 -1.72
N SER A 64 -5.79 4.65 -2.40
CA SER A 64 -4.40 4.21 -2.42
C SER A 64 -3.47 5.38 -2.13
N ILE A 65 -2.48 5.12 -1.28
CA ILE A 65 -1.51 6.11 -0.82
C ILE A 65 -0.12 5.53 -1.00
N PHE A 66 0.75 6.27 -1.69
CA PHE A 66 2.15 5.91 -1.80
C PHE A 66 2.94 6.54 -0.68
N LEU A 67 3.75 5.73 -0.01
CA LEU A 67 4.74 6.26 0.93
C LEU A 67 5.92 6.89 0.18
N PRO A 68 6.64 7.82 0.82
CA PRO A 68 7.89 8.34 0.28
C PRO A 68 8.81 7.19 -0.15
N PRO A 69 9.40 7.26 -1.35
CA PRO A 69 10.19 6.16 -1.88
C PRO A 69 11.48 5.97 -1.09
N ILE A 70 11.80 4.71 -0.78
CA ILE A 70 13.09 4.36 -0.20
C ILE A 70 14.15 4.36 -1.29
N ASN A 71 15.30 4.93 -0.98
CA ASN A 71 16.41 5.01 -1.92
C ASN A 71 17.03 3.61 -2.18
N LYS A 72 17.17 3.25 -3.47
CA LYS A 72 17.81 2.02 -3.96
C LYS A 72 19.33 2.02 -3.78
N GLU A 73 19.97 3.18 -3.84
CA GLU A 73 21.43 3.33 -3.77
C GLU A 73 22.01 2.89 -2.42
N ASN A 74 21.19 2.82 -1.38
CA ASN A 74 21.59 2.34 -0.05
C ASN A 74 21.69 0.81 0.05
N LEU A 75 21.33 0.07 -1.01
CA LEU A 75 21.33 -1.39 -1.01
C LEU A 75 22.49 -1.94 -1.87
N PRO A 76 23.24 -2.94 -1.39
CA PRO A 76 24.27 -3.61 -2.18
C PRO A 76 23.71 -4.17 -3.49
N LYS A 77 24.48 -4.05 -4.58
CA LYS A 77 24.12 -4.68 -5.87
C LYS A 77 24.00 -6.20 -5.68
N GLY A 78 22.96 -6.80 -6.25
CA GLY A 78 22.70 -8.24 -6.12
C GLY A 78 22.04 -8.65 -4.82
N THR A 79 21.57 -7.71 -3.98
CA THR A 79 20.76 -8.04 -2.79
C THR A 79 19.55 -8.88 -3.19
N TYR A 80 19.30 -9.96 -2.44
CA TYR A 80 18.16 -10.84 -2.68
C TYR A 80 16.82 -10.07 -2.64
N PRO A 81 15.89 -10.27 -3.59
CA PRO A 81 14.64 -9.51 -3.66
C PRO A 81 13.81 -9.52 -2.38
N GLY A 82 13.77 -10.64 -1.64
CA GLY A 82 13.07 -10.70 -0.35
C GLY A 82 13.67 -9.79 0.71
N ILE A 83 15.00 -9.65 0.74
CA ILE A 83 15.70 -8.72 1.65
C ILE A 83 15.40 -7.28 1.24
N ILE A 84 15.41 -6.99 -0.06
CA ILE A 84 15.03 -5.67 -0.58
C ILE A 84 13.60 -5.30 -0.13
N MET A 85 12.65 -6.23 -0.24
CA MET A 85 11.26 -6.00 0.19
C MET A 85 11.16 -5.77 1.70
N GLN A 86 11.79 -6.62 2.51
CA GLN A 86 11.82 -6.49 3.97
C GLN A 86 12.43 -5.15 4.40
N HIS A 87 13.55 -4.77 3.78
CA HIS A 87 14.24 -3.52 4.09
C HIS A 87 13.40 -2.30 3.71
N THR A 88 12.75 -2.33 2.55
CA THR A 88 11.82 -1.29 2.10
C THR A 88 10.67 -1.09 3.08
N ILE A 89 10.06 -2.17 3.56
CA ILE A 89 8.99 -2.10 4.58
C ILE A 89 9.55 -1.50 5.88
N THR A 90 10.69 -2.00 6.35
CA THR A 90 11.32 -1.56 7.60
C THR A 90 11.62 -0.07 7.59
N LEU A 91 12.21 0.43 6.51
CA LEU A 91 12.53 1.86 6.37
C LEU A 91 11.27 2.73 6.15
N SER A 92 10.16 2.13 5.70
CA SER A 92 8.88 2.82 5.53
C SER A 92 8.07 2.94 6.82
N LEU A 93 8.44 2.20 7.89
CA LEU A 93 7.69 2.19 9.16
C LEU A 93 7.49 3.57 9.81
N PRO A 94 8.46 4.50 9.81
CA PRO A 94 8.23 5.85 10.33
C PRO A 94 7.09 6.58 9.60
N SER A 95 7.02 6.47 8.27
CA SER A 95 5.94 7.04 7.47
C SER A 95 4.59 6.37 7.76
N ILE A 96 4.58 5.05 7.96
CA ILE A 96 3.36 4.29 8.32
C ILE A 96 2.83 4.71 9.70
N LYS A 97 3.72 4.89 10.69
CA LYS A 97 3.32 5.33 12.04
C LYS A 97 2.63 6.70 12.01
N ASN A 98 3.13 7.62 11.19
CA ASN A 98 2.50 8.93 11.00
C ASN A 98 1.09 8.79 10.40
N PHE A 99 0.87 7.83 9.50
CA PHE A 99 -0.46 7.54 8.95
C PHE A 99 -1.43 6.95 9.97
N GLN A 100 -0.96 6.11 10.89
CA GLN A 100 -1.81 5.55 11.94
C GLN A 100 -2.37 6.61 12.89
N VAL A 101 -1.67 7.75 13.03
CA VAL A 101 -2.17 8.92 13.75
C VAL A 101 -3.28 9.61 12.96
N ILE A 102 -3.15 9.72 11.63
CA ILE A 102 -4.12 10.40 10.75
C ILE A 102 -5.44 9.62 10.62
N ILE A 103 -5.40 8.28 10.62
CA ILE A 103 -6.60 7.44 10.45
C ILE A 103 -7.41 7.29 11.77
N LYS A 104 -6.86 7.76 12.89
CA LYS A 104 -7.55 7.76 14.21
C LYS A 104 -8.22 9.09 14.57
N THR A 105 -8.00 10.15 13.81
CA THR A 105 -8.66 11.46 13.93
C THR A 105 -9.84 11.58 12.99
#